data_AF-A0A3D3X1B8-F1
#
_entry.id   AF-A0A3D3X1B8-F1
#
_cell.length_a   1.000
_cell.length_b   1.000
_cell.length_c   1.000
_cell.angle_alpha   90.00
_cell.angle_beta   90.00
_cell.angle_gamma   90.00
#
_symmetry.space_group_name_H-M   'P 1'
#
loop_
_entity.id
_entity.type
_entity.pdbx_description
1 polymer ?
#
loop_
_entity_poly.entity_id
_entity_poly.type
_entity_poly.pdbx_seq_one_letter_code
_entity_poly.pdbx_strand_id
1 'polypeptide(L)' 'ILRKMKIEPSSLRIEIEDERAPDYPKVITKLHLIYRVTGEVPPKNLKKAIDLSLAKYCPIVTTLAGVTKVTSEYVIEPAQ' A
#
# COMPACT_ATOMS: atom_id res chain seq x y z
N ILE A 1 -0.84 9.17 8.26
CA ILE A 1 0.10 8.59 9.26
C ILE A 1 1.45 9.31 9.25
N LEU A 2 2.11 9.46 8.10
CA LEU A 2 3.41 10.16 7.97
C LEU A 2 3.44 11.59 8.53
N ARG A 3 2.43 12.42 8.21
CA ARG A 3 2.28 13.76 8.83
C ARG A 3 2.24 13.74 10.36
N LYS A 4 1.61 12.73 10.96
CA LYS A 4 1.56 12.57 12.43
C LYS A 4 2.94 12.24 13.03
N MET A 5 3.83 11.65 12.24
CA MET A 5 5.23 11.40 12.59
C MET A 5 6.15 12.59 12.29
N LYS A 6 5.59 13.75 11.89
CA LYS A 6 6.32 14.95 11.42
C LYS A 6 7.23 14.69 10.23
N ILE A 7 6.78 13.82 9.32
CA ILE A 7 7.47 13.54 8.06
C ILE A 7 6.59 14.08 6.94
N GLU A 8 7.15 15.01 6.17
CA GLU A 8 6.51 15.57 4.98
C GLU A 8 7.21 15.04 3.72
N PRO A 9 6.64 14.03 3.05
CA PRO A 9 7.09 13.68 1.72
C PRO A 9 6.76 14.82 0.75
N SER A 10 7.64 15.05 -0.21
CA SER A 10 7.42 15.98 -1.32
C SER A 10 6.26 15.52 -2.21
N SER A 11 6.14 14.20 -2.42
CA SER A 11 5.03 13.58 -3.14
C SER A 11 4.72 12.20 -2.57
N LEU A 12 3.45 11.81 -2.61
CA LEU A 12 3.00 10.47 -2.26
C LEU A 12 1.97 10.01 -3.28
N ARG A 13 2.28 8.92 -3.97
CA ARG A 13 1.43 8.28 -4.96
C ARG A 13 1.22 6.82 -4.56
N ILE A 14 -0.01 6.34 -4.74
CA ILE A 14 -0.37 4.96 -4.47
C ILE A 14 -0.90 4.41 -5.77
N GLU A 15 -0.26 3.37 -6.29
CA GLU A 15 -0.72 2.60 -7.44
C GLU A 15 -1.32 1.30 -6.91
N ILE A 16 -2.44 0.90 -7.49
CA ILE A 16 -3.16 -0.30 -7.11
C ILE A 16 -3.30 -1.15 -8.37
N GLU A 17 -2.74 -2.34 -8.32
CA GLU A 17 -2.88 -3.35 -9.37
C GLU A 17 -3.77 -4.47 -8.84
N ASP A 18 -4.95 -4.63 -9.42
CA ASP A 18 -5.86 -5.73 -9.12
C ASP A 18 -5.88 -6.77 -10.26
N GLU A 19 -5.69 -8.03 -9.90
CA GLU A 19 -5.99 -9.17 -10.79
C GLU A 19 -7.35 -9.74 -10.41
N ARG A 20 -8.15 -10.09 -11.42
CA ARG A 20 -9.48 -10.70 -11.24
C ARG A 20 -9.52 -12.08 -11.86
N ALA A 21 -10.30 -12.97 -11.25
CA ALA A 21 -10.57 -14.27 -11.83
C ALA A 21 -11.24 -14.12 -13.21
N PRO A 22 -10.83 -14.91 -14.22
CA PRO A 22 -11.49 -14.91 -15.53
C PRO A 22 -12.91 -15.48 -15.47
N ASP A 23 -13.17 -16.40 -14.53
CA ASP A 23 -14.45 -17.08 -14.34
C ASP A 23 -15.33 -16.45 -13.24
N TYR A 24 -16.64 -16.75 -13.30
CA TYR A 24 -17.60 -16.27 -12.31
C TYR A 24 -17.56 -17.12 -11.03
N PRO A 25 -17.63 -16.52 -9.83
CA PRO A 25 -17.69 -15.09 -9.53
C PRO A 25 -16.35 -14.37 -9.79
N LYS A 26 -16.41 -13.18 -10.40
CA LYS A 26 -15.25 -12.30 -10.69
C LYS A 26 -14.63 -11.71 -9.42
N VAL A 27 -14.15 -12.57 -8.55
CA VAL A 27 -13.42 -12.19 -7.35
C VAL A 27 -12.06 -11.63 -7.74
N ILE A 28 -11.61 -10.61 -7.01
CA ILE A 28 -10.23 -10.13 -7.10
C ILE A 28 -9.35 -11.28 -6.58
N THR A 29 -8.41 -11.78 -7.36
CA THR A 29 -7.52 -12.89 -6.99
C THR A 29 -6.20 -12.40 -6.42
N LYS A 30 -5.71 -11.24 -6.89
CA LYS A 30 -4.57 -10.55 -6.30
C LYS A 30 -4.79 -9.06 -6.25
N LEU A 31 -4.20 -8.42 -5.25
CA LEU A 31 -4.18 -6.97 -5.12
C LEU A 31 -2.79 -6.54 -4.68
N HIS A 32 -2.09 -5.83 -5.56
CA HIS A 32 -0.76 -5.29 -5.36
C HIS A 32 -0.86 -3.78 -5.13
N LEU A 33 -0.39 -3.33 -3.96
CA LEU A 33 -0.37 -1.92 -3.59
C LEU A 33 1.06 -1.37 -3.65
N ILE A 34 1.31 -0.42 -4.54
CA ILE A 34 2.63 0.18 -4.74
C ILE A 34 2.62 1.60 -4.17
N TYR A 35 3.33 1.82 -3.07
CA TYR A 35 3.47 3.12 -2.43
C TYR A 35 4.72 3.84 -2.96
N ARG A 36 4.54 4.77 -3.90
CA ARG A 36 5.62 5.62 -4.41
C ARG A 36 5.67 6.91 -3.60
N VAL A 37 6.80 7.16 -2.96
CA VAL A 37 7.00 8.33 -2.12
C VAL A 37 8.23 9.08 -2.59
N THR A 38 8.08 10.36 -2.87
CA THR A 38 9.20 11.22 -3.27
C THR A 38 9.57 12.12 -2.11
N GLY A 39 10.86 12.25 -1.83
CA GLY A 39 11.41 13.14 -0.81
C GLY A 39 12.11 12.40 0.34
N GLU A 40 12.46 13.15 1.39
CA GLU A 40 13.30 12.67 2.48
C GLU A 40 12.49 11.90 3.53
N VAL A 41 12.10 10.67 3.18
CA VAL A 41 11.33 9.79 4.06
C VAL A 41 12.20 8.63 4.54
N PRO A 42 12.40 8.49 5.86
CA PRO A 42 13.10 7.34 6.40
C PRO A 42 12.33 6.04 6.09
N PRO A 43 12.98 5.02 5.50
CA PRO A 43 12.31 3.78 5.09
C PRO A 43 11.66 3.04 6.27
N LYS A 44 12.24 3.16 7.48
CA LYS A 44 11.67 2.60 8.71
C LYS A 44 10.30 3.19 9.05
N ASN A 45 10.15 4.50 8.86
CA ASN A 45 8.90 5.20 9.14
C ASN A 45 7.88 4.96 8.03
N LEU A 46 8.32 4.88 6.76
CA LEU A 46 7.47 4.51 5.65
C LEU A 46 6.90 3.10 5.82
N LYS A 47 7.75 2.11 6.13
CA LYS A 47 7.32 0.75 6.43
C LYS A 47 6.30 0.70 7.55
N LYS A 48 6.54 1.44 8.65
CA LYS A 48 5.60 1.52 9.78
C LYS A 48 4.27 2.19 9.39
N ALA A 49 4.30 3.20 8.53
CA ALA A 49 3.09 3.85 8.04
C ALA A 49 2.27 2.92 7.14
N ILE A 50 2.93 2.14 6.27
CA ILE A 50 2.29 1.14 5.41
C ILE A 50 1.69 0.02 6.25
N ASP A 51 2.45 -0.52 7.20
CA ASP A 51 2.00 -1.58 8.11
C ASP A 51 0.77 -1.15 8.90
N LEU A 52 0.79 0.06 9.47
CA LEU A 52 -0.38 0.65 10.14
C LEU A 52 -1.55 0.92 9.19
N SER A 53 -1.29 1.25 7.92
CA SER A 53 -2.33 1.43 6.90
C SER A 53 -3.02 0.11 6.58
N LEU A 54 -2.24 -0.95 6.37
CA LEU A 54 -2.73 -2.29 6.06
C LEU A 54 -3.46 -2.91 7.25
N ALA A 55 -2.90 -2.79 8.46
CA ALA A 55 -3.46 -3.37 9.67
C ALA A 55 -4.71 -2.62 10.18
N LYS A 56 -4.76 -1.29 10.05
CA LYS A 56 -5.78 -0.47 10.73
C LYS A 56 -6.84 0.12 9.80
N TYR A 57 -6.55 0.27 8.51
CA TYR A 57 -7.44 0.97 7.58
C TYR A 57 -7.93 0.11 6.42
N CYS A 58 -7.51 -1.15 6.31
CA CYS A 58 -7.91 -2.01 5.21
C CYS A 58 -8.89 -3.11 5.69
N PRO A 59 -10.20 -2.81 5.82
CA PRO A 59 -11.22 -3.86 5.98
C PRO A 59 -11.25 -4.83 4.78
N ILE A 60 -10.64 -4.41 3.65
CA ILE A 60 -10.30 -5.23 2.48
C ILE A 60 -9.42 -6.41 2.87
N VAL A 61 -8.34 -6.23 3.65
CA VAL A 61 -7.42 -7.34 3.99
C VAL A 61 -8.12 -8.38 4.87
N THR A 62 -8.95 -7.99 5.83
CA THR A 62 -9.69 -8.95 6.66
C THR A 62 -10.75 -9.72 5.87
N THR A 63 -11.44 -9.06 4.93
CA THR A 63 -12.43 -9.71 4.04
C THR A 63 -11.76 -10.58 2.96
N LEU A 64 -10.54 -10.23 2.54
CA LEU A 64 -9.80 -10.89 1.46
C LEU A 64 -8.75 -11.90 1.95
N ALA A 65 -8.41 -11.93 3.24
CA ALA A 65 -7.41 -12.84 3.82
C ALA A 65 -7.76 -14.33 3.62
N GLY A 66 -9.01 -14.65 3.33
CA GLY A 66 -9.45 -16.01 2.98
C GLY A 66 -9.53 -16.31 1.47
N VAL A 67 -9.42 -15.31 0.59
CA VAL A 67 -9.82 -15.43 -0.83
C VAL A 67 -8.77 -14.89 -1.81
N THR A 68 -7.93 -13.93 -1.40
CA THR A 68 -7.17 -13.10 -2.32
C THR A 68 -5.80 -12.75 -1.75
N LYS A 69 -4.78 -12.84 -2.59
CA LYS A 69 -3.40 -12.52 -2.19
C LYS A 69 -3.20 -11.00 -2.24
N VAL A 70 -3.06 -10.38 -1.07
CA VAL A 70 -2.73 -8.96 -0.96
C VAL A 70 -1.24 -8.79 -0.70
N THR A 71 -0.61 -7.95 -1.49
CA THR A 71 0.82 -7.64 -1.45
C THR A 71 0.99 -6.13 -1.45
N SER A 72 2.05 -5.67 -0.83
CA SER A 72 2.38 -4.26 -0.79
C SER A 72 3.88 -4.06 -0.98
N GLU A 73 4.22 -3.00 -1.69
CA GLU A 73 5.60 -2.58 -1.91
C GLU A 73 5.71 -1.07 -1.77
N TYR A 74 6.93 -0.59 -1.56
CA TYR A 74 7.18 0.84 -1.48
C TYR A 74 8.45 1.21 -2.21
N VAL A 75 8.40 2.37 -2.86
CA VAL A 75 9.51 2.95 -3.59
C VAL A 75 9.72 4.36 -3.04
N ILE A 76 10.96 4.66 -2.67
CA ILE A 76 11.36 5.99 -2.23
C ILE A 76 12.20 6.60 -3.34
N GLU A 77 11.69 7.66 -3.95
CA GLU A 77 12.40 8.42 -4.96
C GLU A 77 13.03 9.67 -4.33
N PRO A 78 14.30 9.99 -4.65
CA PRO A 78 14.89 11.25 -4.23
C PRO A 78 14.12 12.41 -4.88
N ALA A 79 13.81 13.45 -4.11
CA ALA A 79 13.32 14.70 -4.67
C ALA A 79 14.49 15.36 -5.41
N GLN A 80 14.39 15.43 -6.74
CA GLN A 80 15.37 16.08 -7.60
C GLN A 80 15.26 17.61 -7.51
#